data_AF-A0A161MH54-F1
#
_entry.id   AF-A0A161MH54-F1
#
_cell.length_a   1.000
_cell.length_b   1.000
_cell.length_c   1.000
_cell.angle_alpha   90.00
_cell.angle_beta   90.00
_cell.angle_gamma   90.00
#
_symmetry.space_group_name_H-M   'P 1'
#
loop_
_entity.id
_entity.type
_entity.pdbx_description
1 polymer ?
#
loop_
_entity_poly.entity_id
_entity_poly.type
_entity_poly.pdbx_seq_one_letter_code
_entity_poly.pdbx_strand_id
1 'polypeptide(L)'
;ITTSTSTQPTASRPQPISQNPNSKAKQMCLKYSEYVFREEEPPILLAANVEEIKPVKFDECVRSGEPLVVGGTDAMPKEFPHMAQIGYGESPRISWLCGGSLISERFVLSAAHCTKPNNRGPAKWARLGDLDTSTDSDDAQTVIARIAERYDHPEYDAIRLYND
;
A
#
# COMPACT_ATOMS: atom_id res chain seq x y z
N ILE A 1 27.99 12.23 43.93
CA ILE A 1 27.72 12.05 42.49
C ILE A 1 26.25 11.74 42.37
N THR A 2 25.43 12.75 42.10
CA THR A 2 23.97 12.66 41.98
C THR A 2 23.62 12.65 40.50
N THR A 3 23.02 11.56 40.01
CA THR A 3 22.55 11.42 38.64
C THR A 3 21.11 11.91 38.54
N SER A 4 20.89 13.01 37.82
CA SER A 4 19.58 13.52 37.45
C SER A 4 19.14 12.88 36.12
N THR A 5 18.14 12.02 36.16
CA THR A 5 17.53 11.43 34.96
C THR A 5 16.51 12.40 34.39
N SER A 6 16.80 12.94 33.19
CA SER A 6 15.90 13.81 32.43
C SER A 6 14.87 12.95 31.68
N THR A 7 13.62 12.93 32.15
CA THR A 7 12.48 12.36 31.43
C THR A 7 12.07 13.29 30.29
N GLN A 8 12.24 12.85 29.04
CA GLN A 8 11.67 13.55 27.89
C GLN A 8 10.13 13.37 27.83
N PRO A 9 9.39 14.39 27.38
CA PRO A 9 7.93 14.31 27.28
C PRO A 9 7.52 13.36 26.14
N THR A 10 6.57 12.48 26.45
CA THR A 10 5.90 11.59 25.51
C THR A 10 5.23 12.41 24.41
N ALA A 11 5.60 12.19 23.15
CA ALA A 11 4.97 12.84 22.01
C ALA A 11 3.47 12.48 22.00
N SER A 12 2.60 13.47 22.19
CA SER A 12 1.16 13.29 22.12
C SER A 12 0.77 12.89 20.69
N ARG A 13 0.01 11.79 20.57
CA ARG A 13 -0.66 11.34 19.34
C ARG A 13 -1.29 12.55 18.63
N PRO A 14 -0.94 12.84 17.36
CA PRO A 14 -1.56 13.93 16.64
C PRO A 14 -3.08 13.74 16.66
N GLN A 15 -3.82 14.76 17.11
CA GLN A 15 -5.26 14.72 16.98
C GLN A 15 -5.61 14.70 15.49
N PRO A 16 -6.58 13.88 15.06
CA PRO A 16 -6.95 13.80 13.66
C PRO A 16 -7.32 15.20 13.18
N ILE A 17 -6.56 15.70 12.20
CA ILE A 17 -6.81 16.95 11.48
C ILE A 17 -8.30 16.97 11.17
N SER A 18 -9.01 17.98 11.69
CA SER A 18 -10.44 18.25 11.51
C SER A 18 -10.98 17.63 10.21
N GLN A 19 -11.51 16.41 10.30
CA GLN A 19 -11.94 15.65 9.13
C GLN A 19 -13.28 16.23 8.68
N ASN A 20 -13.23 17.27 7.84
CA ASN A 20 -14.42 17.76 7.14
C ASN A 20 -15.11 16.53 6.53
N PRO A 21 -16.38 16.25 6.86
CA PRO A 21 -17.08 15.05 6.38
C PRO A 21 -17.17 14.97 4.84
N ASN A 22 -16.97 16.09 4.14
CA ASN A 22 -16.91 16.17 2.68
C ASN A 22 -15.49 16.18 2.11
N SER A 23 -14.47 15.80 2.87
CA SER A 23 -13.12 15.69 2.33
C SER A 23 -13.06 14.59 1.26
N LYS A 24 -12.35 14.86 0.16
CA LYS A 24 -12.13 13.88 -0.91
C LYS A 24 -11.49 12.60 -0.38
N ALA A 25 -10.58 12.74 0.60
CA ALA A 25 -9.94 11.61 1.28
C ALA A 25 -10.95 10.69 1.97
N LYS A 26 -11.93 11.24 2.71
CA LYS A 26 -12.98 10.45 3.36
C LYS A 26 -13.86 9.73 2.35
N GLN A 27 -14.26 10.42 1.28
CA GLN A 27 -15.06 9.82 0.21
C GLN A 27 -14.33 8.66 -0.47
N MET A 28 -13.04 8.84 -0.78
CA MET A 28 -12.23 7.80 -1.40
C MET A 28 -11.93 6.64 -0.44
N CYS A 29 -11.73 6.92 0.85
CA CYS A 29 -11.61 5.88 1.86
C CYS A 29 -12.86 4.98 1.91
N LEU A 30 -14.06 5.57 1.89
CA LEU A 30 -15.31 4.82 1.83
C LEU A 30 -15.41 4.01 0.52
N LYS A 31 -15.13 4.63 -0.63
CA LYS A 31 -15.12 3.92 -1.93
C LYS A 31 -14.15 2.74 -1.92
N TYR A 32 -12.92 2.94 -1.44
CA TYR A 32 -11.88 1.91 -1.48
C TYR A 32 -12.08 0.82 -0.42
N SER A 33 -12.78 1.12 0.68
CA SER A 33 -13.16 0.11 1.67
C SER A 33 -14.08 -0.97 1.08
N GLU A 34 -14.78 -0.69 -0.02
CA GLU A 34 -15.63 -1.67 -0.69
C GLU A 34 -14.82 -2.75 -1.44
N TYR A 35 -13.59 -2.45 -1.88
CA TYR A 35 -12.73 -3.42 -2.59
C TYR A 35 -12.21 -4.55 -1.70
N VAL A 36 -12.36 -4.42 -0.40
CA VAL A 36 -11.90 -5.41 0.57
C VAL A 36 -12.89 -6.57 0.71
N PHE A 37 -14.11 -6.42 0.18
CA PHE A 37 -15.13 -7.45 0.22
C PHE A 37 -15.18 -8.23 -1.07
N ARG A 38 -15.21 -9.56 -0.95
CA ARG A 38 -15.56 -10.47 -2.04
C ARG A 38 -17.02 -10.86 -1.93
N GLU A 39 -17.74 -10.85 -3.04
CA GLU A 39 -19.11 -11.34 -3.09
C GLU A 39 -19.10 -12.82 -3.50
N GLU A 40 -19.72 -13.65 -2.67
CA GLU A 40 -19.92 -15.06 -2.97
C GLU A 40 -21.41 -15.40 -2.93
N GLU A 41 -21.85 -16.20 -3.90
CA GLU A 41 -23.18 -16.79 -3.85
C GLU A 41 -23.20 -17.87 -2.76
N PRO A 42 -24.12 -17.78 -1.80
CA PRO A 42 -24.19 -18.77 -0.75
C PRO A 42 -24.53 -20.13 -1.39
N PRO A 43 -23.88 -21.23 -0.98
CA PRO A 43 -23.99 -22.55 -1.63
C PRO A 43 -25.33 -23.25 -1.36
N ILE A 44 -26.40 -22.49 -1.15
CA ILE A 44 -27.69 -23.00 -0.73
C ILE A 44 -28.43 -23.54 -1.95
N LEU A 45 -28.48 -24.88 -2.08
CA LEU A 45 -29.44 -25.56 -2.93
C LEU A 45 -30.83 -25.44 -2.29
N LEU A 46 -31.62 -24.41 -2.61
CA LEU A 46 -33.00 -24.32 -2.10
C LEU A 46 -34.06 -24.36 -3.21
N ALA A 47 -35.07 -25.18 -2.92
CA ALA A 47 -36.17 -25.57 -3.76
C ALA A 47 -37.04 -24.37 -4.18
N ALA A 48 -37.19 -24.21 -5.50
CA ALA A 48 -38.26 -23.57 -6.28
C ALA A 48 -38.80 -22.16 -5.91
N ASN A 49 -38.68 -21.66 -4.68
CA ASN A 49 -39.50 -20.55 -4.18
C ASN A 49 -38.75 -19.53 -3.31
N VAL A 50 -37.50 -19.16 -3.65
CA VAL A 50 -36.84 -17.98 -3.05
C VAL A 50 -36.63 -16.94 -4.14
N GLU A 51 -37.33 -15.81 -4.02
CA GLU A 51 -37.07 -14.61 -4.82
C GLU A 51 -35.72 -14.03 -4.40
N GLU A 52 -34.77 -14.06 -5.33
CA GLU A 52 -33.44 -13.42 -5.30
C GLU A 52 -32.49 -13.84 -4.16
N ILE A 53 -31.55 -14.72 -4.51
CA ILE A 53 -30.34 -14.96 -3.73
C ILE A 53 -29.48 -13.68 -3.80
N LYS A 54 -29.34 -12.97 -2.67
CA LYS A 54 -28.39 -11.85 -2.56
C LYS A 54 -27.00 -12.40 -2.27
N PRO A 55 -25.95 -11.94 -2.99
CA PRO A 55 -24.57 -12.31 -2.69
C PRO A 55 -24.19 -11.93 -1.26
N VAL A 56 -23.42 -12.80 -0.60
CA VAL A 56 -22.87 -12.53 0.73
C VAL A 56 -21.50 -11.87 0.57
N LYS A 57 -21.26 -10.77 1.29
CA LYS A 57 -19.96 -10.09 1.33
C LYS A 57 -19.06 -10.72 2.38
N PHE A 58 -17.93 -11.28 1.93
CA PHE A 58 -16.86 -11.79 2.78
C PHE A 58 -15.75 -10.73 2.88
N ASP A 59 -15.40 -10.34 4.10
CA ASP A 59 -14.30 -9.40 4.39
C ASP A 59 -12.97 -10.14 4.18
N GLU A 60 -12.25 -9.81 3.10
CA GLU A 60 -10.90 -10.32 2.82
C GLU A 60 -9.81 -9.50 3.52
N CYS A 61 -10.17 -8.47 4.30
CA CYS A 61 -9.19 -7.76 5.10
C CYS A 61 -8.59 -8.72 6.11
N VAL A 62 -7.31 -9.05 5.96
CA VAL A 62 -6.55 -9.76 7.00
C VAL A 62 -6.37 -8.79 8.16
N ARG A 63 -7.37 -8.71 9.04
CA ARG A 63 -7.27 -8.07 10.35
C ARG A 63 -6.83 -9.10 11.39
N SER A 64 -5.72 -9.81 11.13
CA SER A 64 -5.02 -10.47 12.23
C SER A 64 -4.50 -9.34 13.13
N GLY A 65 -4.83 -9.40 14.42
CA GLY A 65 -4.14 -8.57 15.41
C GLY A 65 -2.69 -9.03 15.44
N GLU A 66 -1.85 -8.43 14.61
CA GLU A 66 -0.43 -8.75 14.57
C GLU A 66 0.15 -8.52 15.98
N PRO A 67 0.71 -9.56 16.63
CA PRO A 67 1.52 -9.34 17.82
C PRO A 67 2.67 -8.38 17.46
N LEU A 68 3.22 -7.68 18.47
CA LEU A 68 4.35 -6.77 18.24
C LEU A 68 5.44 -7.49 17.43
N VAL A 69 5.69 -7.01 16.21
CA VAL A 69 6.66 -7.62 15.29
C VAL A 69 8.06 -7.45 15.87
N VAL A 70 8.66 -8.55 16.32
CA VAL A 70 10.08 -8.63 16.68
C VAL A 70 10.71 -9.68 15.77
N GLY A 71 11.67 -9.26 14.94
CA GLY A 71 12.43 -10.19 14.09
C GLY A 71 11.73 -10.64 12.80
N GLY A 72 10.84 -9.82 12.25
CA GLY A 72 10.21 -9.88 10.90
C GLY A 72 10.13 -11.24 10.19
N THR A 73 8.93 -11.69 9.88
CA THR A 73 8.68 -12.88 9.05
C THR A 73 8.24 -12.49 7.64
N ASP A 74 8.30 -13.44 6.71
CA ASP A 74 7.73 -13.27 5.37
C ASP A 74 6.22 -12.98 5.47
N ALA A 75 5.73 -12.08 4.62
CA ALA A 75 4.33 -11.73 4.56
C ALA A 75 3.49 -12.89 4.00
N MET A 76 2.25 -13.01 4.46
CA MET A 76 1.29 -13.93 3.87
C MET A 76 0.84 -13.44 2.49
N PRO A 77 0.40 -14.35 1.60
CA PRO A 77 -0.23 -13.95 0.35
C PRO A 77 -1.37 -12.96 0.60
N LYS A 78 -1.36 -11.82 -0.11
CA LYS A 78 -2.36 -10.75 -0.06
C LYS A 78 -2.50 -10.06 1.30
N GLU A 79 -1.51 -10.18 2.20
CA GLU A 79 -1.51 -9.46 3.49
C GLU A 79 -1.40 -7.94 3.29
N PHE A 80 -0.54 -7.49 2.36
CA PHE A 80 -0.33 -6.08 2.03
C PHE A 80 -0.62 -5.80 0.55
N PRO A 81 -1.89 -5.83 0.12
CA PRO A 81 -2.25 -5.75 -1.30
C PRO A 81 -1.93 -4.40 -1.94
N HIS A 82 -1.72 -3.37 -1.12
CA HIS A 82 -1.33 -2.04 -1.57
C HIS A 82 0.17 -1.90 -1.84
N MET A 83 1.01 -2.89 -1.54
CA MET A 83 2.45 -2.76 -1.78
C MET A 83 2.79 -2.69 -3.26
N ALA A 84 3.69 -1.77 -3.57
CA ALA A 84 4.23 -1.54 -4.89
C ALA A 84 5.76 -1.56 -4.85
N GLN A 85 6.38 -2.01 -5.92
CA GLN A 85 7.81 -1.84 -6.19
C GLN A 85 8.03 -0.85 -7.33
N ILE A 86 9.02 0.01 -7.19
CA ILE A 86 9.39 1.04 -8.16
C ILE A 86 10.68 0.62 -8.85
N GLY A 87 10.61 0.60 -10.17
CA GLY A 87 11.63 0.11 -11.08
C GLY A 87 12.28 1.20 -11.92
N TYR A 88 13.58 1.01 -12.19
CA TYR A 88 14.44 1.92 -12.95
C TYR A 88 15.09 1.20 -14.13
N GLY A 89 15.51 1.95 -15.14
CA GLY A 89 16.11 1.41 -16.36
C GLY A 89 15.09 1.06 -17.44
N GLU A 90 15.52 0.26 -18.42
CA GLU A 90 14.72 -0.14 -19.57
C GLU A 90 14.47 -1.65 -19.58
N SER A 91 13.30 -2.06 -20.06
CA SER A 91 12.99 -3.46 -20.27
C SER A 91 13.99 -4.10 -21.26
N PRO A 92 14.48 -5.33 -21.02
CA PRO A 92 14.09 -6.25 -19.94
C PRO A 92 14.89 -6.08 -18.63
N ARG A 93 15.86 -5.16 -18.56
CA ARG A 93 16.75 -4.97 -17.41
C ARG A 93 16.20 -3.90 -16.46
N ILE A 94 15.10 -4.21 -15.80
CA ILE A 94 14.48 -3.34 -14.79
C ILE A 94 15.11 -3.63 -13.42
N SER A 95 15.59 -2.59 -12.75
CA SER A 95 16.07 -2.69 -11.35
C SER A 95 14.96 -2.24 -10.40
N TRP A 96 14.44 -3.13 -9.57
CA TRP A 96 13.47 -2.82 -8.52
C TRP A 96 14.20 -2.46 -7.22
N LEU A 97 14.12 -1.20 -6.80
CA LEU A 97 15.00 -0.70 -5.71
C LEU A 97 14.28 0.16 -4.68
N CYS A 98 13.03 0.54 -4.96
CA CYS A 98 12.22 1.32 -4.05
C CYS A 98 10.88 0.64 -3.86
N GLY A 99 10.27 0.87 -2.70
CA GLY A 99 8.89 0.51 -2.43
C GLY A 99 7.95 1.68 -2.69
N GLY A 100 6.66 1.40 -2.62
CA GLY A 100 5.60 2.39 -2.61
C GLY A 100 4.29 1.74 -2.16
N SER A 101 3.24 2.56 -2.10
CA SER A 101 1.90 2.09 -1.76
C SER A 101 0.89 2.61 -2.78
N LEU A 102 0.06 1.72 -3.31
CA LEU A 102 -1.07 2.08 -4.17
C LEU A 102 -2.11 2.83 -3.33
N ILE A 103 -2.27 4.12 -3.59
CA ILE A 103 -3.23 4.98 -2.86
C ILE A 103 -4.51 5.23 -3.66
N SER A 104 -4.51 4.87 -4.94
CA SER A 104 -5.67 4.92 -5.84
C SER A 104 -5.41 4.06 -7.07
N GLU A 105 -6.43 3.91 -7.93
CA GLU A 105 -6.36 3.14 -9.19
C GLU A 105 -5.20 3.51 -10.12
N ARG A 106 -4.63 4.72 -10.02
CA ARG A 106 -3.56 5.22 -10.92
C ARG A 106 -2.40 5.92 -10.21
N PHE A 107 -2.39 5.96 -8.89
CA PHE A 107 -1.36 6.66 -8.12
C PHE A 107 -0.73 5.73 -7.09
N VAL A 108 0.60 5.67 -7.15
CA VAL A 108 1.46 5.05 -6.14
C VAL A 108 2.15 6.17 -5.37
N LEU A 109 2.03 6.15 -4.05
CA LEU A 109 2.78 7.01 -3.14
C LEU A 109 4.14 6.37 -2.84
N SER A 110 5.20 7.15 -2.88
CA SER A 110 6.56 6.75 -2.51
C SER A 110 7.33 7.98 -2.06
N ALA A 111 8.61 7.80 -1.72
CA ALA A 111 9.51 8.87 -1.36
C ALA A 111 10.04 9.61 -2.60
N ALA A 112 10.26 10.91 -2.49
CA ALA A 112 10.78 11.78 -3.54
C ALA A 112 12.18 11.34 -3.99
N HIS A 113 13.04 10.84 -3.10
CA HIS A 113 14.34 10.29 -3.48
C HIS A 113 14.23 9.07 -4.40
N CYS A 114 13.09 8.38 -4.42
CA CYS A 114 12.80 7.28 -5.34
C CYS A 114 12.34 7.76 -6.73
N THR A 115 11.98 9.02 -6.95
CA THR A 115 11.53 9.44 -8.29
C THR A 115 12.67 9.59 -9.28
N LYS A 116 13.86 9.96 -8.80
CA LYS A 116 15.10 10.05 -9.59
C LYS A 116 16.34 9.83 -8.71
N PRO A 117 16.59 8.58 -8.25
CA PRO A 117 17.79 8.28 -7.49
C PRO A 117 19.05 8.53 -8.32
N ASN A 118 20.11 8.93 -7.64
CA ASN A 118 21.40 9.21 -8.26
C ASN A 118 21.88 7.99 -9.07
N ASN A 119 22.32 8.24 -10.30
CA ASN A 119 22.93 7.26 -11.23
C ASN A 119 22.02 6.19 -11.85
N ARG A 120 20.69 6.23 -11.70
CA ARG A 120 19.78 5.22 -12.31
C ARG A 120 18.70 5.78 -13.23
N GLY A 121 18.58 7.10 -13.31
CA GLY A 121 17.53 7.77 -14.08
C GLY A 121 16.20 7.83 -13.32
N PRO A 122 15.13 8.32 -13.98
CA PRO A 122 13.84 8.45 -13.33
C PRO A 122 13.19 7.08 -13.07
N ALA A 123 12.32 7.01 -12.06
CA ALA A 123 11.37 5.93 -11.88
C ALA A 123 10.52 5.76 -13.15
N LYS A 124 10.51 4.55 -13.70
CA LYS A 124 9.86 4.22 -14.99
C LYS A 124 8.79 3.15 -14.86
N TRP A 125 8.88 2.29 -13.85
CA TRP A 125 8.02 1.12 -13.72
C TRP A 125 7.44 1.01 -12.31
N ALA A 126 6.21 0.54 -12.21
CA ALA A 126 5.60 0.11 -10.96
C ALA A 126 5.18 -1.36 -11.10
N ARG A 127 5.59 -2.22 -10.15
CA ARG A 127 5.18 -3.62 -10.02
C ARG A 127 4.24 -3.73 -8.82
N LEU A 128 3.07 -4.29 -9.01
CA LEU A 128 1.99 -4.40 -8.03
C LEU A 128 1.48 -5.85 -7.98
N GLY A 129 0.90 -6.26 -6.85
CA GLY A 129 0.25 -7.57 -6.73
C GLY A 129 1.21 -8.76 -6.72
N ASP A 130 2.42 -8.55 -6.19
CA ASP A 130 3.51 -9.53 -6.15
C ASP A 130 3.86 -9.91 -4.71
N LEU A 131 4.25 -11.16 -4.48
CA LEU A 131 4.68 -11.66 -3.18
C LEU A 131 6.16 -12.06 -3.20
N ASP A 132 6.53 -12.98 -4.09
CA ASP A 132 7.92 -13.41 -4.27
C ASP A 132 8.48 -12.98 -5.63
N THR A 133 9.35 -11.99 -5.62
CA THR A 133 9.96 -11.48 -6.87
C THR A 133 10.88 -12.46 -7.59
N SER A 134 11.26 -13.57 -6.94
CA SER A 134 12.22 -14.55 -7.47
C SER A 134 11.58 -15.66 -8.31
N THR A 135 10.26 -15.82 -8.25
CA THR A 135 9.51 -16.87 -8.96
C THR A 135 8.11 -16.41 -9.34
N ASP A 136 7.54 -16.97 -10.40
CA ASP A 136 6.15 -16.72 -10.83
C ASP A 136 5.26 -17.96 -10.53
N SER A 137 5.67 -18.80 -9.56
CA SER A 137 5.00 -20.07 -9.24
C SER A 137 3.90 -19.96 -8.17
N ASP A 138 3.72 -18.78 -7.60
CA ASP A 138 2.70 -18.50 -6.58
C ASP A 138 1.35 -18.12 -7.23
N ASP A 139 0.37 -17.74 -6.42
CA ASP A 139 -0.93 -17.23 -6.91
C ASP A 139 -0.92 -15.71 -7.15
N ALA A 140 0.28 -15.09 -7.22
CA ALA A 140 0.41 -13.65 -7.43
C ALA A 140 -0.10 -13.24 -8.81
N GLN A 141 -0.80 -12.11 -8.84
CA GLN A 141 -1.33 -11.51 -10.06
C GLN A 141 -0.59 -10.21 -10.32
N THR A 142 0.66 -10.37 -10.78
CA THR A 142 1.57 -9.26 -10.93
C THR A 142 1.18 -8.34 -12.07
N VAL A 143 1.09 -7.04 -11.77
CA VAL A 143 0.88 -5.99 -12.77
C VAL A 143 2.11 -5.11 -12.84
N ILE A 144 2.72 -5.03 -14.03
CA ILE A 144 3.82 -4.11 -14.32
C ILE A 144 3.30 -2.97 -15.19
N ALA A 145 3.28 -1.76 -14.64
CA ALA A 145 2.81 -0.55 -15.29
C ALA A 145 3.94 0.46 -15.52
N ARG A 146 3.87 1.23 -16.61
CA ARG A 146 4.82 2.32 -16.87
C ARG A 146 4.38 3.60 -16.17
N ILE A 147 5.29 4.25 -15.46
CA ILE A 147 5.04 5.50 -14.76
C ILE A 147 5.05 6.65 -15.77
N ALA A 148 3.90 7.33 -15.92
CA ALA A 148 3.76 8.47 -16.81
C ALA A 148 4.36 9.75 -16.20
N GLU A 149 4.01 10.04 -14.95
CA GLU A 149 4.34 11.29 -14.26
C GLU A 149 4.86 11.01 -12.85
N ARG A 150 5.66 11.94 -12.33
CA ARG A 150 6.27 11.90 -10.98
C ARG A 150 6.06 13.26 -10.36
N TYR A 151 5.50 13.29 -9.15
CA TYR A 151 5.20 14.52 -8.42
C TYR A 151 5.96 14.50 -7.10
N ASP A 152 7.11 15.17 -7.09
CA ASP A 152 7.88 15.36 -5.87
C ASP A 152 7.24 16.48 -5.03
N HIS A 153 7.46 16.44 -3.72
CA HIS A 153 7.09 17.57 -2.88
C HIS A 153 7.82 18.84 -3.37
N PRO A 154 7.15 19.99 -3.52
CA PRO A 154 7.76 21.20 -4.09
C PRO A 154 8.95 21.74 -3.28
N GLU A 155 9.02 21.38 -2.01
CA GLU A 155 10.08 21.74 -1.07
C GLU A 155 11.00 20.55 -0.71
N TYR A 156 11.04 19.51 -1.54
CA TYR A 156 11.94 18.37 -1.33
C TYR A 156 13.42 18.83 -1.39
N ASP A 157 14.15 18.55 -0.30
CA ASP A 157 15.58 18.83 -0.17
C ASP A 157 16.36 17.51 -0.20
N ALA A 158 16.99 17.20 -1.34
CA ALA A 158 17.74 15.97 -1.54
C ALA A 158 19.03 15.86 -0.70
N ILE A 159 19.53 16.97 -0.12
CA ILE A 159 20.71 16.95 0.76
C ILE A 159 20.28 16.58 2.17
N ARG A 160 19.17 17.15 2.63
CA ARG A 160 18.65 16.92 3.99
C ARG A 160 17.66 15.77 4.10
N LEU A 161 17.22 15.21 2.97
CA LEU A 161 16.13 14.24 2.87
C LEU A 161 14.87 14.74 3.59
N TYR A 162 14.57 16.02 3.41
CA TYR A 162 13.41 16.66 4.01
C TYR A 162 12.31 16.84 2.97
N ASN A 163 11.06 16.64 3.37
CA ASN A 163 9.91 16.49 2.46
C ASN A 163 10.13 15.41 1.39
N ASP A 164 10.72 14.31 1.82
CA ASP A 164 10.98 13.11 1.02
C ASP A 164 9.71 12.26 0.87
#